data_AF-A0A820GPJ7-F1
#
_entry.id   AF-A0A820GPJ7-F1
#
_cell.length_a   1.000
_cell.length_b   1.000
_cell.length_c   1.000
_cell.angle_alpha   90.00
_cell.angle_beta   90.00
_cell.angle_gamma   90.00
#
_symmetry.space_group_name_H-M   'P 1'
#
loop_
_entity.id
_entity.type
_entity.pdbx_description
1 polymer ?
#
loop_
_entity_poly.entity_id
_entity_poly.type
_entity_poly.pdbx_seq_one_letter_code
_entity_poly.pdbx_strand_id
1 'polypeptide(L)'
;MAMRYQRQQKNSIKANRYCPPDREISILLLGQTGVGKSTFINAFANYIVNDTLEEAVNDEIQVIIPSSFSYTDPDTFEEKQIAIGFEDEYETFSTKGQSSTQQCRSFVFPIGNRNLRLIDTPGIGDTRGIEQDSKNFQEILAYIAQYEHLNAVFIMVRPNEERLNILFRFSINELLRHLNIDIKDNIMFVFTNARSSFYMPGSTKKLLEALFNKHRLEYNVEISFSRDNTFLFDSESFRYLALCKNNIQLDENQTKSYTRSWDHSVKEYARLMKRINAHSLHAVSNILSLNEAEQLIRKLPRP
;
A
#
# COMPACT_ATOMS: atom_id res chain seq x y z
N MET A 1 14.94 7.87 -16.19
CA MET A 1 15.72 7.09 -15.21
C MET A 1 14.95 7.13 -13.91
N ALA A 2 14.55 5.98 -13.33
CA ALA A 2 13.79 5.99 -12.07
C ALA A 2 14.61 6.73 -10.99
N MET A 3 13.99 7.64 -10.24
CA MET A 3 14.67 8.35 -9.15
C MET A 3 15.01 7.35 -8.05
N ARG A 4 16.29 7.02 -7.88
CA ARG A 4 16.79 6.03 -6.92
C ARG A 4 17.38 6.70 -5.66
N TYR A 5 17.45 5.95 -4.57
CA TYR A 5 18.22 6.34 -3.38
C TYR A 5 19.71 6.47 -3.73
N GLN A 6 20.37 7.56 -3.33
CA GLN A 6 21.81 7.73 -3.55
C GLN A 6 22.60 6.94 -2.50
N ARG A 7 23.35 5.92 -2.94
CA ARG A 7 24.19 4.99 -2.15
C ARG A 7 25.22 5.63 -1.19
N GLN A 8 25.38 6.95 -1.13
CA GLN A 8 26.44 7.62 -0.34
C GLN A 8 26.07 7.99 1.11
N GLN A 9 24.85 7.73 1.58
CA GLN A 9 24.52 7.88 3.01
C GLN A 9 24.21 6.52 3.62
N LYS A 10 25.25 5.70 3.80
CA LYS A 10 25.26 4.66 4.83
C LYS A 10 25.13 5.35 6.18
N ASN A 11 23.90 5.59 6.61
CA ASN A 11 23.43 5.65 7.99
C ASN A 11 22.03 6.28 7.99
N SER A 12 21.04 5.44 8.29
CA SER A 12 19.66 5.78 8.68
C SER A 12 18.76 6.42 7.61
N ILE A 13 17.71 5.69 7.23
CA ILE A 13 16.42 6.26 6.81
C ILE A 13 15.93 7.11 8.01
N LYS A 14 16.38 8.37 8.11
CA LYS A 14 15.90 9.30 9.13
C LYS A 14 14.65 9.99 8.64
N ALA A 15 13.56 9.83 9.40
CA ALA A 15 12.37 10.65 9.27
C ALA A 15 12.73 12.12 9.53
N ASN A 16 12.04 13.02 8.80
CA ASN A 16 12.07 14.47 8.94
C ASN A 16 13.39 15.19 8.58
N ARG A 17 13.53 15.51 7.29
CA ARG A 17 13.97 16.85 6.88
C ARG A 17 12.86 17.46 6.02
N TYR A 18 12.47 18.69 6.36
CA TYR A 18 11.54 19.49 5.56
C TYR A 18 11.98 19.47 4.10
N CYS A 19 11.08 19.06 3.22
CA CYS A 19 11.28 19.01 1.79
C CYS A 19 10.23 19.93 1.16
N PRO A 20 10.63 20.78 0.20
CA PRO A 20 9.67 21.60 -0.55
C PRO A 20 8.51 20.75 -1.10
N PRO A 21 7.27 21.25 -1.13
CA PRO A 21 6.10 20.44 -1.51
C PRO A 21 6.17 19.86 -2.93
N ASP A 22 6.84 20.54 -3.87
CA ASP A 22 7.16 20.04 -5.22
C ASP A 22 8.12 18.84 -5.22
N ARG A 23 8.81 18.63 -4.11
CA ARG A 23 9.74 17.53 -3.86
C ARG A 23 9.19 16.47 -2.91
N GLU A 24 7.94 16.59 -2.45
CA GLU A 24 7.24 15.53 -1.74
C GLU A 24 6.37 14.69 -2.70
N ILE A 25 6.32 13.39 -2.43
CA ILE A 25 5.41 12.45 -3.09
C ILE A 25 4.61 11.75 -2.00
N SER A 26 3.39 12.20 -1.74
CA SER A 26 2.51 11.65 -0.72
C SER A 26 1.51 10.66 -1.33
N ILE A 27 1.54 9.42 -0.84
CA ILE A 27 0.73 8.32 -1.35
C ILE A 27 -0.11 7.75 -0.21
N LEU A 28 -1.43 7.74 -0.36
CA LEU A 28 -2.35 7.13 0.59
C LEU A 28 -2.58 5.65 0.26
N LEU A 29 -2.38 4.74 1.22
CA LEU A 29 -2.57 3.30 1.03
C LEU A 29 -3.89 2.83 1.63
N LEU A 30 -4.84 2.41 0.79
CA LEU A 30 -6.15 1.91 1.22
C LEU A 30 -6.32 0.45 0.85
N GLY A 31 -6.85 -0.35 1.75
CA GLY A 31 -7.00 -1.78 1.52
C GLY A 31 -7.57 -2.51 2.72
N GLN A 32 -8.19 -3.67 2.48
CA GLN A 32 -8.72 -4.51 3.56
C GLN A 32 -7.63 -4.94 4.55
N THR A 33 -8.04 -5.28 5.77
CA THR A 33 -7.19 -5.99 6.71
C THR A 33 -6.63 -7.26 6.06
N GLY A 34 -5.32 -7.48 6.20
CA GLY A 34 -4.65 -8.66 5.64
C GLY A 34 -4.35 -8.62 4.13
N VAL A 35 -4.66 -7.52 3.42
CA VAL A 35 -4.31 -7.38 2.00
C VAL A 35 -2.79 -7.27 1.77
N GLY A 36 -2.01 -6.97 2.80
CA GLY A 36 -0.54 -6.91 2.73
C GLY A 36 0.07 -5.51 2.61
N LYS A 37 -0.60 -4.46 3.13
CA LYS A 37 -0.08 -3.07 3.12
C LYS A 37 1.27 -2.94 3.80
N SER A 38 1.40 -3.43 5.03
CA SER A 38 2.65 -3.40 5.80
C SER A 38 3.77 -4.20 5.12
N THR A 39 3.45 -5.40 4.62
CA THR A 39 4.40 -6.21 3.83
C THR A 39 4.84 -5.49 2.56
N PHE A 40 3.92 -4.78 1.89
CA PHE A 40 4.24 -3.97 0.73
C PHE A 40 5.21 -2.83 1.09
N ILE A 41 4.99 -2.09 2.18
CA ILE A 41 5.91 -1.02 2.63
C ILE A 41 7.32 -1.57 2.87
N ASN A 42 7.44 -2.70 3.57
CA ASN A 42 8.72 -3.37 3.80
C ASN A 42 9.40 -3.81 2.49
N ALA A 43 8.67 -4.49 1.60
CA ALA A 43 9.22 -4.90 0.31
C ALA A 43 9.65 -3.69 -0.54
N PHE A 44 8.82 -2.64 -0.55
CA PHE A 44 9.04 -1.41 -1.29
C PHE A 44 10.31 -0.68 -0.82
N ALA A 45 10.56 -0.62 0.48
CA ALA A 45 11.80 -0.06 1.03
C ALA A 45 13.06 -0.78 0.50
N ASN A 46 12.98 -2.11 0.37
CA ASN A 46 14.09 -2.89 -0.16
C ASN A 46 14.25 -2.73 -1.68
N TYR A 47 13.16 -2.56 -2.44
CA TYR A 47 13.22 -2.28 -3.89
C TYR A 47 13.80 -0.90 -4.22
N ILE A 48 13.66 0.07 -3.33
CA ILE A 48 14.26 1.41 -3.51
C ILE A 48 15.80 1.33 -3.43
N VAL A 49 16.31 0.45 -2.58
CA VAL A 49 17.74 0.38 -2.24
C VAL A 49 18.49 -0.57 -3.17
N ASN A 50 17.87 -1.70 -3.54
CA ASN A 50 18.53 -2.80 -4.24
C ASN A 50 17.89 -3.05 -5.61
N ASP A 51 18.73 -3.14 -6.65
CA ASP A 51 18.25 -3.41 -8.01
C ASP A 51 17.96 -4.89 -8.23
N THR A 52 18.76 -5.76 -7.61
CA THR A 52 18.63 -7.21 -7.72
C THR A 52 18.38 -7.86 -6.36
N LEU A 53 17.79 -9.04 -6.38
CA LEU A 53 17.60 -9.83 -5.17
C LEU A 53 18.95 -10.23 -4.54
N GLU A 54 19.96 -10.50 -5.37
CA GLU A 54 21.30 -10.85 -4.91
C GLU A 54 21.94 -9.70 -4.11
N GLU A 55 21.83 -8.45 -4.57
CA GLU A 55 22.26 -7.29 -3.80
C GLU A 55 21.51 -7.22 -2.46
N ALA A 56 20.19 -7.38 -2.48
CA ALA A 56 19.36 -7.32 -1.27
C ALA A 56 19.67 -8.42 -0.24
N VAL A 57 20.07 -9.62 -0.70
CA VAL A 57 20.49 -10.72 0.18
C VAL A 57 21.81 -10.38 0.87
N ASN A 58 22.74 -9.73 0.18
CA ASN A 58 24.05 -9.35 0.71
C ASN A 58 24.02 -8.08 1.58
N ASP A 59 23.10 -7.16 1.30
CA ASP A 59 22.94 -5.91 2.03
C ASP A 59 22.13 -6.06 3.32
N GLU A 60 22.11 -5.03 4.16
CA GLU A 60 21.23 -4.99 5.33
C GLU A 60 19.77 -4.86 4.90
N ILE A 61 18.92 -5.77 5.41
CA ILE A 61 17.50 -5.76 5.09
C ILE A 61 16.84 -4.53 5.70
N GLN A 62 16.03 -3.84 4.90
CA GLN A 62 15.25 -2.71 5.37
C GLN A 62 13.96 -3.22 6.00
N VAL A 63 13.80 -3.02 7.30
CA VAL A 63 12.61 -3.40 8.07
C VAL A 63 11.98 -2.13 8.62
N ILE A 64 10.93 -1.67 7.96
CA ILE A 64 10.22 -0.44 8.29
C ILE A 64 9.13 -0.72 9.32
N ILE A 65 8.42 -1.83 9.13
CA ILE A 65 7.36 -2.31 10.00
C ILE A 65 7.75 -3.69 10.52
N PRO A 66 7.76 -3.94 11.85
CA PRO A 66 8.02 -5.26 12.42
C PRO A 66 7.07 -6.30 11.84
N SER A 67 7.60 -7.49 11.58
CA SER A 67 6.83 -8.56 10.96
C SER A 67 7.21 -9.89 11.55
N SER A 68 6.20 -10.71 11.82
CA SER A 68 6.38 -12.11 12.10
C SER A 68 5.52 -12.96 11.18
N PHE A 69 6.02 -14.13 10.84
CA PHE A 69 5.31 -15.12 10.06
C PHE A 69 5.83 -16.51 10.37
N SER A 70 4.96 -17.48 10.14
CA SER A 70 5.29 -18.89 10.22
C SER A 70 5.99 -19.35 8.96
N TYR A 71 7.12 -20.05 9.12
CA TYR A 71 7.78 -20.81 8.09
C TYR A 71 7.64 -22.30 8.40
N THR A 72 7.19 -23.08 7.42
CA THR A 72 7.14 -24.54 7.54
C THR A 72 8.25 -25.14 6.70
N ASP A 73 9.09 -25.94 7.33
CA ASP A 73 10.12 -26.70 6.62
C ASP A 73 9.45 -27.68 5.64
N PRO A 74 9.82 -27.68 4.34
CA PRO A 74 9.13 -28.48 3.34
C PRO A 74 9.37 -29.99 3.49
N ASP A 75 10.47 -30.40 4.13
CA ASP A 75 10.84 -31.81 4.27
C ASP A 75 10.35 -32.38 5.60
N THR A 76 10.39 -31.60 6.68
CA THR A 76 9.97 -32.07 8.02
C THR A 76 8.56 -31.65 8.41
N PHE A 77 7.98 -30.67 7.72
CA PHE A 77 6.74 -29.97 8.12
C PHE A 77 6.81 -29.32 9.50
N GLU A 78 8.01 -29.14 10.06
CA GLU A 78 8.18 -28.43 11.33
C GLU A 78 7.97 -26.92 11.15
N GLU A 79 7.21 -26.33 12.07
CA GLU A 79 6.91 -24.91 12.07
C GLU A 79 7.98 -24.11 12.83
N LYS A 80 8.49 -23.06 12.21
CA LYS A 80 9.42 -22.09 12.79
C LYS A 80 8.81 -20.70 12.70
N GLN A 81 8.74 -20.00 13.83
CA GLN A 81 8.33 -18.59 13.83
C GLN A 81 9.51 -17.71 13.43
N ILE A 82 9.33 -16.95 12.36
CA ILE A 82 10.29 -15.96 11.88
C ILE A 82 9.80 -14.60 12.35
N ALA A 83 10.64 -13.87 13.09
CA ALA A 83 10.36 -12.51 13.51
C ALA A 83 11.49 -11.60 13.06
N ILE A 84 11.14 -10.42 12.56
CA ILE A 84 12.11 -9.42 12.14
C ILE A 84 11.61 -8.01 12.47
N GLY A 85 12.54 -7.14 12.87
CA GLY A 85 12.23 -5.82 13.43
C GLY A 85 11.94 -5.87 14.93
N PHE A 86 11.65 -4.71 15.51
CA PHE A 86 11.35 -4.54 16.94
C PHE A 86 9.97 -3.91 17.08
N GLU A 87 9.08 -4.51 17.87
CA GLU A 87 7.78 -3.92 18.18
C GLU A 87 7.95 -2.54 18.85
N ASP A 88 7.00 -1.65 18.60
CA ASP A 88 6.87 -0.36 19.28
C ASP A 88 5.43 -0.17 19.80
N GLU A 89 5.17 0.95 20.48
CA GLU A 89 3.83 1.25 21.03
C GLU A 89 2.71 1.31 19.97
N TYR A 90 3.07 1.41 18.69
CA TYR A 90 2.15 1.61 17.57
C TYR A 90 2.09 0.41 16.62
N GLU A 91 3.07 -0.49 16.66
CA GLU A 91 3.17 -1.68 15.80
C GLU A 91 3.52 -2.93 16.61
N THR A 92 2.53 -3.80 16.73
CA THR A 92 2.66 -5.14 17.30
C THR A 92 2.67 -6.20 16.19
N PHE A 93 3.24 -7.36 16.49
CA PHE A 93 3.16 -8.51 15.61
C PHE A 93 1.68 -8.82 15.30
N SER A 94 1.41 -9.07 14.01
CA SER A 94 0.04 -9.26 13.52
C SER A 94 -0.69 -10.37 14.28
N THR A 95 -1.72 -10.01 15.06
CA THR A 95 -2.67 -10.96 15.62
C THR A 95 -3.70 -11.35 14.54
N LYS A 96 -4.05 -12.63 14.44
CA LYS A 96 -4.94 -13.13 13.37
C LYS A 96 -6.30 -12.41 13.42
N GLY A 97 -6.64 -11.72 12.33
CA GLY A 97 -7.98 -11.16 12.08
C GLY A 97 -8.17 -9.69 12.45
N GLN A 98 -7.19 -9.03 13.08
CA GLN A 98 -7.22 -7.58 13.33
C GLN A 98 -6.20 -6.85 12.44
N SER A 99 -6.47 -5.58 12.14
CA SER A 99 -5.48 -4.73 11.46
C SER A 99 -4.25 -4.61 12.34
N SER A 100 -3.06 -4.93 11.82
CA SER A 100 -1.81 -4.69 12.57
C SER A 100 -1.58 -3.20 12.79
N THR A 101 -1.96 -2.37 11.80
CA THR A 101 -1.98 -0.92 11.87
C THR A 101 -3.24 -0.45 12.60
N GLN A 102 -3.09 0.14 13.79
CA GLN A 102 -4.21 0.66 14.58
C GLN A 102 -4.54 2.13 14.29
N GLN A 103 -3.57 2.90 13.79
CA GLN A 103 -3.70 4.31 13.46
C GLN A 103 -2.97 4.64 12.15
N CYS A 104 -3.38 5.70 11.46
CA CYS A 104 -2.67 6.14 10.26
C CYS A 104 -1.22 6.53 10.57
N ARG A 105 -0.26 6.07 9.75
CA ARG A 105 1.18 6.33 9.92
C ARG A 105 1.83 6.67 8.58
N SER A 106 2.86 7.52 8.62
CA SER A 106 3.63 7.91 7.44
C SER A 106 5.05 7.37 7.50
N PHE A 107 5.47 6.74 6.42
CA PHE A 107 6.83 6.26 6.21
C PHE A 107 7.47 7.07 5.09
N VAL A 108 8.58 7.73 5.40
CA VAL A 108 9.25 8.66 4.47
C VAL A 108 10.56 8.06 3.99
N PHE A 109 10.70 7.95 2.67
CA PHE A 109 11.86 7.41 1.97
C PHE A 109 12.49 8.52 1.12
N PRO A 110 13.74 8.91 1.36
CA PRO A 110 14.41 9.85 0.47
C PRO A 110 14.76 9.15 -0.85
N ILE A 111 14.31 9.69 -1.98
CA ILE A 111 14.54 9.16 -3.32
C ILE A 111 15.10 10.26 -4.23
N GLY A 112 16.38 10.14 -4.59
CA GLY A 112 17.09 11.21 -5.29
C GLY A 112 17.07 12.52 -4.48
N ASN A 113 16.44 13.55 -5.03
CA ASN A 113 16.25 14.86 -4.39
C ASN A 113 14.83 15.09 -3.84
N ARG A 114 14.04 14.02 -3.70
CA ARG A 114 12.64 14.04 -3.28
C ARG A 114 12.41 13.16 -2.04
N ASN A 115 11.32 13.41 -1.34
CA ASN A 115 10.83 12.54 -0.26
C ASN A 115 9.56 11.83 -0.72
N LEU A 116 9.59 10.50 -0.71
CA LEU A 116 8.42 9.68 -0.93
C LEU A 116 7.81 9.30 0.42
N ARG A 117 6.54 9.66 0.62
CA ARG A 117 5.76 9.36 1.81
C ARG A 117 4.69 8.33 1.48
N LEU A 118 4.75 7.19 2.14
CA LEU A 118 3.66 6.21 2.15
C LEU A 118 2.85 6.42 3.42
N ILE A 119 1.57 6.76 3.27
CA ILE A 119 0.61 6.90 4.36
C ILE A 119 -0.12 5.57 4.48
N ASP A 120 0.27 4.75 5.44
CA ASP A 120 -0.42 3.52 5.79
C ASP A 120 -1.67 3.83 6.62
N THR A 121 -2.77 3.16 6.30
CA THR A 121 -4.03 3.32 7.02
C THR A 121 -4.44 2.01 7.70
N PRO A 122 -5.29 2.07 8.74
CA PRO A 122 -5.96 0.89 9.24
C PRO A 122 -6.65 0.10 8.13
N GLY A 123 -6.67 -1.24 8.26
CA GLY A 123 -7.37 -2.11 7.33
C GLY A 123 -8.88 -1.89 7.34
N ILE A 124 -9.47 -1.76 6.15
CA ILE A 124 -10.92 -1.61 6.00
C ILE A 124 -11.61 -2.95 6.25
N GLY A 125 -12.74 -2.92 6.97
CA GLY A 125 -13.55 -4.12 7.20
C GLY A 125 -12.98 -5.05 8.27
N ASP A 126 -12.32 -4.47 9.26
CA ASP A 126 -12.00 -5.17 10.51
C ASP A 126 -13.31 -5.61 11.22
N THR A 127 -13.22 -6.66 12.02
CA THR A 127 -14.32 -7.35 12.74
C THR A 127 -15.16 -6.48 13.68
N ARG A 128 -14.86 -5.17 13.77
CA ARG A 128 -15.48 -4.17 14.65
C ARG A 128 -16.69 -3.45 14.03
N GLY A 129 -17.02 -3.71 12.76
CA GLY A 129 -18.26 -3.26 12.12
C GLY A 129 -18.27 -1.85 11.54
N ILE A 130 -19.43 -1.43 11.00
CA ILE A 130 -19.61 -0.21 10.18
C ILE A 130 -19.25 1.08 10.95
N GLU A 131 -19.57 1.15 12.25
CA GLU A 131 -19.25 2.34 13.05
C GLU A 131 -17.74 2.57 13.18
N GLN A 132 -16.96 1.48 13.30
CA GLN A 132 -15.51 1.57 13.36
C GLN A 132 -14.94 2.02 12.00
N ASP A 133 -15.48 1.53 10.89
CA ASP A 133 -15.02 1.97 9.56
C ASP A 133 -15.31 3.46 9.31
N SER A 134 -16.45 3.97 9.79
CA SER A 134 -16.73 5.41 9.75
C SER A 134 -15.70 6.21 10.56
N LYS A 135 -15.34 5.74 11.76
CA LYS A 135 -14.28 6.34 12.58
C LYS A 135 -12.92 6.28 11.88
N ASN A 136 -12.55 5.12 11.33
CA ASN A 136 -11.31 4.93 10.59
C ASN A 136 -11.25 5.88 9.38
N PHE A 137 -12.38 6.07 8.68
CA PHE A 137 -12.44 7.02 7.56
C PHE A 137 -12.26 8.46 8.01
N GLN A 138 -12.92 8.88 9.09
CA GLN A 138 -12.69 10.22 9.66
C GLN A 138 -11.25 10.40 10.15
N GLU A 139 -10.64 9.36 10.70
CA GLU A 139 -9.23 9.37 11.08
C GLU A 139 -8.32 9.54 9.86
N ILE A 140 -8.59 8.83 8.76
CA ILE A 140 -7.86 8.99 7.50
C ILE A 140 -7.97 10.44 7.01
N LEU A 141 -9.18 11.02 6.99
CA LEU A 141 -9.38 12.40 6.56
C LEU A 141 -8.63 13.39 7.47
N ALA A 142 -8.74 13.23 8.79
CA ALA A 142 -8.02 14.06 9.75
C ALA A 142 -6.50 13.91 9.59
N TYR A 143 -6.02 12.70 9.29
CA TYR A 143 -4.60 12.43 9.09
C TYR A 143 -4.09 13.05 7.79
N ILE A 144 -4.82 12.96 6.68
CA ILE A 144 -4.36 13.56 5.43
C ILE A 144 -4.42 15.09 5.47
N ALA A 145 -5.30 15.67 6.30
CA ALA A 145 -5.47 17.12 6.44
C ALA A 145 -4.21 17.90 6.83
N GLN A 146 -3.20 17.22 7.37
CA GLN A 146 -1.91 17.82 7.67
C GLN A 146 -1.01 18.02 6.44
N TYR A 147 -1.38 17.44 5.28
CA TYR A 147 -0.61 17.54 4.04
C TYR A 147 -1.29 18.50 3.06
N GLU A 148 -0.49 19.24 2.31
CA GLU A 148 -1.00 20.17 1.30
C GLU A 148 -1.56 19.43 0.07
N HIS A 149 -0.92 18.33 -0.32
CA HIS A 149 -1.29 17.56 -1.49
C HIS A 149 -1.04 16.05 -1.35
N LEU A 150 -1.81 15.28 -2.12
CA LEU A 150 -1.56 13.87 -2.42
C LEU A 150 -1.16 13.72 -3.89
N ASN A 151 -0.23 12.80 -4.14
CA ASN A 151 0.22 12.43 -5.48
C ASN A 151 -0.51 11.19 -5.99
N ALA A 152 -0.90 10.28 -5.10
CA ALA A 152 -1.62 9.09 -5.46
C ALA A 152 -2.46 8.53 -4.30
N VAL A 153 -3.54 7.84 -4.67
CA VAL A 153 -4.30 6.99 -3.75
C VAL A 153 -4.24 5.57 -4.27
N PHE A 154 -3.64 4.68 -3.48
CA PHE A 154 -3.53 3.27 -3.80
C PHE A 154 -4.73 2.52 -3.25
N ILE A 155 -5.51 1.92 -4.14
CA ILE A 155 -6.52 0.93 -3.79
C ILE A 155 -5.88 -0.44 -3.90
N MET A 156 -5.51 -1.01 -2.75
CA MET A 156 -4.82 -2.27 -2.63
C MET A 156 -5.81 -3.44 -2.53
N VAL A 157 -5.59 -4.46 -3.36
CA VAL A 157 -6.41 -5.67 -3.45
C VAL A 157 -5.53 -6.89 -3.74
N ARG A 158 -6.06 -8.10 -3.55
CA ARG A 158 -5.41 -9.33 -4.06
C ARG A 158 -6.06 -9.77 -5.37
N PRO A 159 -5.33 -10.49 -6.23
CA PRO A 159 -5.95 -11.15 -7.37
C PRO A 159 -6.85 -12.30 -6.89
N ASN A 160 -7.71 -12.78 -7.78
CA ASN A 160 -8.55 -13.95 -7.56
C ASN A 160 -9.46 -13.90 -6.32
N GLU A 161 -9.86 -12.70 -5.87
CA GLU A 161 -10.88 -12.55 -4.83
C GLU A 161 -12.22 -13.04 -5.39
N GLU A 162 -12.91 -13.88 -4.62
CA GLU A 162 -14.26 -14.35 -4.96
C GLU A 162 -15.30 -13.27 -4.70
N ARG A 163 -15.05 -12.43 -3.68
CA ARG A 163 -15.93 -11.34 -3.26
C ARG A 163 -15.11 -10.19 -2.69
N LEU A 164 -15.54 -8.97 -3.00
CA LEU A 164 -15.10 -7.80 -2.25
C LEU A 164 -15.95 -7.72 -0.98
N ASN A 165 -15.30 -7.61 0.17
CA ASN A 165 -15.96 -7.41 1.46
C ASN A 165 -16.94 -6.21 1.36
N ILE A 166 -18.12 -6.33 1.95
CA ILE A 166 -19.16 -5.29 1.92
C ILE A 166 -18.63 -3.97 2.48
N LEU A 167 -17.88 -4.02 3.58
CA LEU A 167 -17.28 -2.87 4.23
C LEU A 167 -16.19 -2.23 3.36
N PHE A 168 -15.42 -3.05 2.63
CA PHE A 168 -14.46 -2.55 1.64
C PHE A 168 -15.15 -1.83 0.48
N ARG A 169 -16.21 -2.45 -0.08
CA ARG A 169 -17.00 -1.81 -1.15
C ARG A 169 -17.59 -0.48 -0.69
N PHE A 170 -18.17 -0.46 0.51
CA PHE A 170 -18.72 0.75 1.11
C PHE A 170 -17.65 1.83 1.27
N SER A 171 -16.51 1.50 1.89
CA SER A 171 -15.44 2.47 2.15
C SER A 171 -14.78 3.00 0.88
N ILE A 172 -14.57 2.14 -0.13
CA ILE A 172 -14.07 2.59 -1.43
C ILE A 172 -15.10 3.47 -2.12
N ASN A 173 -16.39 3.13 -2.09
CA ASN A 173 -17.41 4.01 -2.66
C ASN A 173 -17.52 5.35 -1.94
N GLU A 174 -17.49 5.37 -0.61
CA GLU A 174 -17.49 6.63 0.16
C GLU A 174 -16.24 7.45 -0.17
N LEU A 175 -15.06 6.84 -0.20
CA LEU A 175 -13.85 7.51 -0.62
C LEU A 175 -14.01 8.10 -2.04
N LEU A 176 -14.39 7.28 -3.03
CA LEU A 176 -14.55 7.71 -4.42
C LEU A 176 -15.60 8.82 -4.59
N ARG A 177 -16.60 8.87 -3.71
CA ARG A 177 -17.61 9.92 -3.65
C ARG A 177 -17.04 11.26 -3.15
N HIS A 178 -16.14 11.23 -2.17
CA HIS A 178 -15.46 12.41 -1.62
C HIS A 178 -14.26 12.86 -2.46
N LEU A 179 -13.66 11.92 -3.17
CA LEU A 179 -12.59 12.13 -4.12
C LEU A 179 -13.21 12.70 -5.40
N ASN A 180 -13.11 14.01 -5.58
CA ASN A 180 -13.71 14.73 -6.71
C ASN A 180 -13.22 14.21 -8.09
N ILE A 181 -13.74 14.79 -9.17
CA ILE A 181 -13.31 14.49 -10.55
C ILE A 181 -11.78 14.66 -10.75
N ASP A 182 -11.12 15.50 -9.96
CA ASP A 182 -9.72 15.89 -10.15
C ASP A 182 -8.72 14.86 -9.62
N ILE A 183 -9.10 13.96 -8.69
CA ILE A 183 -8.17 12.94 -8.17
C ILE A 183 -8.29 11.58 -8.86
N LYS A 184 -9.31 11.37 -9.70
CA LYS A 184 -9.56 10.07 -10.35
C LYS A 184 -8.34 9.55 -11.12
N ASP A 185 -7.53 10.45 -11.68
CA ASP A 185 -6.33 10.11 -12.44
C ASP A 185 -5.14 9.70 -11.55
N ASN A 186 -5.16 10.14 -10.28
CA ASN A 186 -4.21 9.79 -9.22
C ASN A 186 -4.59 8.49 -8.49
N ILE A 187 -5.74 7.87 -8.80
CA ILE A 187 -6.11 6.57 -8.27
C ILE A 187 -5.34 5.47 -8.99
N MET A 188 -4.69 4.61 -8.22
CA MET A 188 -3.92 3.48 -8.72
C MET A 188 -4.36 2.20 -8.03
N PHE A 189 -4.54 1.14 -8.81
CA PHE A 189 -4.88 -0.18 -8.29
C PHE A 189 -3.60 -0.97 -8.07
N VAL A 190 -3.38 -1.42 -6.84
CA VAL A 190 -2.17 -2.14 -6.46
C VAL A 190 -2.56 -3.56 -6.04
N PHE A 191 -2.26 -4.51 -6.89
CA PHE A 191 -2.48 -5.92 -6.62
C PHE A 191 -1.30 -6.47 -5.81
N THR A 192 -1.57 -6.89 -4.58
CA THR A 192 -0.62 -7.62 -3.73
C THR A 192 -0.70 -9.12 -4.02
N ASN A 193 0.34 -9.86 -3.63
CA ASN A 193 0.41 -11.32 -3.81
C ASN A 193 0.18 -11.75 -5.29
N ALA A 194 0.57 -10.90 -6.25
CA ALA A 194 0.23 -11.07 -7.65
C ALA A 194 0.92 -12.29 -8.30
N ARG A 195 1.99 -12.83 -7.69
CA ARG A 195 2.66 -14.06 -8.16
C ARG A 195 1.68 -15.24 -8.28
N SER A 196 0.73 -15.36 -7.35
CA SER A 196 -0.33 -16.39 -7.34
C SER A 196 -1.24 -16.38 -8.57
N SER A 197 -1.22 -15.28 -9.34
CA SER A 197 -2.05 -15.04 -10.51
C SER A 197 -1.24 -14.78 -11.77
N PHE A 198 0.05 -15.15 -11.76
CA PHE A 198 1.00 -14.84 -12.84
C PHE A 198 1.01 -13.34 -13.21
N TYR A 199 0.92 -12.47 -12.19
CA TYR A 199 0.88 -11.02 -12.34
C TYR A 199 -0.28 -10.55 -13.22
N MET A 200 -1.47 -11.11 -12.98
CA MET A 200 -2.73 -10.67 -13.59
C MET A 200 -3.79 -10.34 -12.52
N PRO A 201 -4.71 -9.38 -12.76
CA PRO A 201 -5.76 -9.05 -11.79
C PRO A 201 -6.71 -10.21 -11.42
N GLY A 202 -6.77 -11.27 -12.24
CA GLY A 202 -7.60 -12.45 -11.97
C GLY A 202 -9.10 -12.14 -11.94
N SER A 203 -9.87 -12.92 -11.17
CA SER A 203 -11.33 -12.72 -11.02
C SER A 203 -11.69 -11.38 -10.37
N THR A 204 -10.80 -10.81 -9.54
CA THR A 204 -10.99 -9.52 -8.86
C THR A 204 -11.28 -8.39 -9.84
N LYS A 205 -10.74 -8.45 -11.07
CA LYS A 205 -11.03 -7.48 -12.13
C LYS A 205 -12.54 -7.25 -12.30
N LYS A 206 -13.33 -8.33 -12.45
CA LYS A 206 -14.78 -8.23 -12.67
C LYS A 206 -15.48 -7.58 -11.48
N LEU A 207 -14.99 -7.83 -10.26
CA LEU A 207 -15.55 -7.27 -9.04
C LEU A 207 -15.30 -5.77 -8.94
N LEU A 208 -14.10 -5.30 -9.34
CA LEU A 208 -13.76 -3.88 -9.39
C LEU A 208 -14.53 -3.16 -10.51
N GLU A 209 -14.61 -3.76 -11.71
CA GLU A 209 -15.42 -3.21 -12.82
C GLU A 209 -16.88 -3.03 -12.41
N ALA A 210 -17.47 -4.02 -11.73
CA ALA A 210 -18.84 -3.90 -11.19
C ALA A 210 -18.97 -2.77 -10.15
N LEU A 211 -17.98 -2.61 -9.27
CA LEU A 211 -17.96 -1.54 -8.26
C LEU A 211 -17.93 -0.16 -8.93
N PHE A 212 -17.03 0.04 -9.90
CA PHE A 212 -16.88 1.34 -10.57
C PHE A 212 -18.03 1.64 -11.53
N ASN A 213 -18.61 0.64 -12.17
CA ASN A 213 -19.83 0.82 -12.97
C ASN A 213 -20.99 1.30 -12.09
N LYS A 214 -21.15 0.72 -10.90
CA LYS A 214 -22.15 1.19 -9.93
C LYS A 214 -21.86 2.64 -9.50
N HIS A 215 -20.62 2.94 -9.13
CA HIS A 215 -20.21 4.29 -8.76
C HIS A 215 -20.47 5.31 -9.88
N ARG A 216 -20.16 4.97 -11.13
CA ARG A 216 -20.43 5.80 -12.30
C ARG A 216 -21.92 6.09 -12.47
N LEU A 217 -22.78 5.08 -12.29
CA LEU A 217 -24.24 5.25 -12.40
C LEU A 217 -24.80 6.15 -11.28
N GLU A 218 -24.23 6.08 -10.07
CA GLU A 218 -24.71 6.84 -8.91
C GLU A 218 -24.20 8.29 -8.89
N TYR A 219 -22.92 8.51 -9.24
CA TYR A 219 -22.25 9.80 -9.06
C TYR A 219 -21.79 10.47 -10.36
N ASN A 220 -22.00 9.82 -11.51
CA ASN A 220 -21.54 10.29 -12.83
C ASN A 220 -20.02 10.56 -12.91
N VAL A 221 -19.24 9.82 -12.10
CA VAL A 221 -17.77 9.86 -12.11
C VAL A 221 -17.25 8.53 -12.62
N GLU A 222 -16.52 8.57 -13.74
CA GLU A 222 -15.88 7.40 -14.33
C GLU A 222 -14.46 7.22 -13.77
N ILE A 223 -14.21 6.08 -13.14
CA ILE A 223 -12.89 5.65 -12.69
C ILE A 223 -12.33 4.66 -13.71
N SER A 224 -11.27 5.05 -14.41
CA SER A 224 -10.59 4.16 -15.35
C SER A 224 -9.99 2.97 -14.61
N PHE A 225 -10.20 1.75 -15.11
CA PHE A 225 -9.50 0.54 -14.66
C PHE A 225 -8.77 -0.08 -15.85
N SER A 226 -7.46 0.17 -15.97
CA SER A 226 -6.66 -0.28 -17.11
C SER A 226 -5.24 -0.69 -16.68
N ARG A 227 -4.45 -1.23 -17.62
CA ARG A 227 -3.05 -1.57 -17.34
C ARG A 227 -2.24 -0.34 -16.91
N ASP A 228 -2.59 0.84 -17.41
CA ASP A 228 -1.87 2.09 -17.16
C ASP A 228 -1.88 2.47 -15.67
N ASN A 229 -3.01 2.28 -14.98
CA ASN A 229 -3.16 2.58 -13.54
C ASN A 229 -3.25 1.35 -12.63
N THR A 230 -2.99 0.15 -13.15
CA THR A 230 -3.03 -1.11 -12.38
C THR A 230 -1.66 -1.75 -12.28
N PHE A 231 -1.13 -1.91 -11.07
CA PHE A 231 0.21 -2.39 -10.74
C PHE A 231 0.16 -3.70 -9.98
N LEU A 232 1.03 -4.65 -10.32
CA LEU A 232 0.97 -6.02 -9.82
C LEU A 232 2.27 -6.38 -9.10
N PHE A 233 2.23 -6.32 -7.78
CA PHE A 233 3.38 -6.58 -6.94
C PHE A 233 3.28 -7.93 -6.28
N ASP A 234 4.44 -8.51 -6.04
CA ASP A 234 4.58 -9.58 -5.08
C ASP A 234 5.58 -9.14 -4.00
N SER A 235 5.11 -9.07 -2.76
CA SER A 235 5.86 -8.57 -1.61
C SER A 235 6.48 -9.71 -0.79
N GLU A 236 6.28 -10.97 -1.22
CA GLU A 236 6.83 -12.15 -0.54
C GLU A 236 8.36 -12.23 -0.63
N SER A 237 8.99 -11.45 -1.51
CA SER A 237 10.44 -11.25 -1.52
C SER A 237 10.98 -10.72 -0.19
N PHE A 238 10.20 -9.91 0.55
CA PHE A 238 10.58 -9.47 1.89
C PHE A 238 10.66 -10.64 2.87
N ARG A 239 9.70 -11.58 2.80
CA ARG A 239 9.74 -12.80 3.62
C ARG A 239 10.94 -13.66 3.25
N TYR A 240 11.23 -13.79 1.96
CA TYR A 240 12.45 -14.48 1.51
C TYR A 240 13.71 -13.85 2.10
N LEU A 241 13.85 -12.52 2.06
CA LEU A 241 14.99 -11.85 2.69
C LEU A 241 15.05 -12.13 4.20
N ALA A 242 13.92 -12.09 4.90
CA ALA A 242 13.84 -12.41 6.32
C ALA A 242 14.27 -13.87 6.61
N LEU A 243 13.91 -14.83 5.75
CA LEU A 243 14.39 -16.21 5.84
C LEU A 243 15.91 -16.28 5.69
N CYS A 244 16.47 -15.62 4.68
CA CYS A 244 17.93 -15.57 4.48
C CYS A 244 18.66 -14.98 5.69
N LYS A 245 18.13 -13.91 6.30
CA LYS A 245 18.72 -13.31 7.51
C LYS A 245 18.60 -14.18 8.76
N ASN A 246 17.68 -15.14 8.77
CA ASN A 246 17.53 -16.16 9.80
C ASN A 246 18.27 -17.48 9.46
N ASN A 247 19.22 -17.44 8.52
CA ASN A 247 20.02 -18.59 8.08
C ASN A 247 19.18 -19.75 7.51
N ILE A 248 17.98 -19.45 7.00
CA ILE A 248 17.15 -20.43 6.28
C ILE A 248 17.42 -20.27 4.79
N GLN A 249 18.02 -21.32 4.21
CA GLN A 249 18.28 -21.39 2.78
C GLN A 249 17.16 -22.18 2.09
N LEU A 250 16.58 -21.55 1.08
CA LEU A 250 15.61 -22.19 0.20
C LEU A 250 16.33 -22.90 -0.95
N ASP A 251 15.65 -23.85 -1.58
CA ASP A 251 16.21 -24.56 -2.73
C ASP A 251 16.44 -23.62 -3.94
N GLU A 252 17.19 -24.12 -4.93
CA GLU A 252 17.57 -23.34 -6.11
C GLU A 252 16.35 -22.89 -6.95
N ASN A 253 15.30 -23.71 -7.04
CA ASN A 253 14.09 -23.40 -7.79
C ASN A 253 13.27 -22.31 -7.08
N GLN A 254 13.13 -22.41 -5.77
CA GLN A 254 12.51 -21.40 -4.93
C GLN A 254 13.26 -20.07 -5.05
N THR A 255 14.59 -20.10 -4.92
CA THR A 255 15.44 -18.91 -5.08
C THR A 255 15.27 -18.24 -6.45
N LYS A 256 15.26 -19.04 -7.54
CA LYS A 256 14.97 -18.53 -8.90
C LYS A 256 13.56 -17.92 -9.00
N SER A 257 12.57 -18.51 -8.35
CA SER A 257 11.20 -17.98 -8.31
C SER A 257 11.14 -16.60 -7.62
N TYR A 258 11.80 -16.44 -6.47
CA TYR A 258 11.90 -15.16 -5.78
C TYR A 258 12.70 -14.12 -6.58
N THR A 259 13.75 -14.53 -7.28
CA THR A 259 14.54 -13.64 -8.15
C THR A 259 13.68 -13.07 -9.28
N ARG A 260 12.94 -13.92 -10.00
CA ARG A 260 12.01 -13.47 -11.07
C ARG A 260 10.93 -12.53 -10.54
N SER A 261 10.46 -12.79 -9.33
CA SER A 261 9.46 -11.96 -8.68
C SER A 261 9.99 -10.59 -8.26
N TRP A 262 11.21 -10.56 -7.72
CA TRP A 262 11.92 -9.33 -7.43
C TRP A 262 12.03 -8.45 -8.68
N ASP A 263 12.54 -9.02 -9.78
CA ASP A 263 12.71 -8.30 -11.05
C ASP A 263 11.39 -7.74 -11.58
N HIS A 264 10.30 -8.50 -11.44
CA HIS A 264 8.97 -8.03 -11.83
C HIS A 264 8.52 -6.86 -10.95
N SER A 265 8.61 -6.99 -9.63
CA SER A 265 8.19 -5.96 -8.68
C SER A 265 9.01 -4.67 -8.83
N VAL A 266 10.32 -4.75 -9.07
CA VAL A 266 11.17 -3.58 -9.36
C VAL A 266 10.74 -2.88 -10.66
N LYS A 267 10.39 -3.62 -11.72
CA LYS A 267 9.85 -3.05 -12.97
C LYS A 267 8.49 -2.38 -12.76
N GLU A 268 7.60 -3.00 -12.00
CA GLU A 268 6.31 -2.41 -11.66
C GLU A 268 6.46 -1.15 -10.80
N TYR A 269 7.41 -1.13 -9.87
CA TYR A 269 7.78 0.07 -9.12
C TYR A 269 8.23 1.20 -10.05
N ALA A 270 9.13 0.92 -11.00
CA ALA A 270 9.57 1.92 -11.96
C ALA A 270 8.40 2.48 -12.80
N ARG A 271 7.46 1.62 -13.20
CA ARG A 271 6.24 2.02 -13.92
C ARG A 271 5.32 2.86 -13.05
N LEU A 272 5.13 2.48 -11.79
CA LEU A 272 4.33 3.19 -10.79
C LEU A 272 4.86 4.61 -10.60
N MET A 273 6.16 4.74 -10.35
CA MET A 273 6.79 6.05 -10.17
C MET A 273 6.73 6.91 -11.44
N LYS A 274 6.86 6.31 -12.63
CA LYS A 274 6.69 7.03 -13.89
C LYS A 274 5.28 7.62 -14.01
N ARG A 275 4.25 6.85 -13.64
CA ARG A 275 2.87 7.34 -13.63
C ARG A 275 2.68 8.46 -12.61
N ILE A 276 3.11 8.27 -11.37
CA ILE A 276 2.97 9.27 -10.30
C ILE A 276 3.59 10.62 -10.71
N ASN A 277 4.75 10.58 -11.37
CA ASN A 277 5.42 11.79 -11.84
C ASN A 277 4.79 12.45 -13.08
N ALA A 278 3.89 11.76 -13.78
CA ALA A 278 3.22 12.27 -14.97
C ALA A 278 1.90 12.99 -14.68
N HIS A 279 1.35 12.81 -13.47
CA HIS A 279 0.07 13.41 -13.07
C HIS A 279 0.29 14.60 -12.12
N SER A 280 -0.64 15.55 -12.14
CA SER A 280 -0.64 16.70 -11.26
C SER A 280 -0.86 16.31 -9.80
N LEU A 281 -0.35 17.15 -8.91
CA LEU A 281 -0.62 17.08 -7.47
C LEU A 281 -2.10 17.38 -7.22
N HIS A 282 -2.70 16.71 -6.24
CA HIS A 282 -4.07 16.96 -5.83
C HIS A 282 -4.12 17.58 -4.44
N ALA A 283 -4.69 18.77 -4.32
CA ALA A 283 -4.78 19.49 -3.04
C ALA A 283 -5.70 18.76 -2.06
N VAL A 284 -5.22 18.50 -0.85
CA VAL A 284 -6.02 17.81 0.18
C VAL A 284 -7.23 18.65 0.59
N SER A 285 -7.11 19.99 0.55
CA SER A 285 -8.22 20.90 0.85
C SER A 285 -9.48 20.59 0.04
N ASN A 286 -9.34 20.14 -1.21
CA ASN A 286 -10.48 19.81 -2.07
C ASN A 286 -11.26 18.59 -1.55
N ILE A 287 -10.54 17.60 -0.99
CA ILE A 287 -11.14 16.41 -0.36
C ILE A 287 -11.87 16.81 0.92
N LEU A 288 -11.24 17.65 1.75
CA LEU A 288 -11.81 18.06 3.04
C LEU A 288 -13.05 18.95 2.89
N SER A 289 -13.01 19.94 2.00
CA SER A 289 -14.13 20.86 1.79
C SER A 289 -15.39 20.15 1.33
N LEU A 290 -15.26 19.09 0.51
CA LEU A 290 -16.41 18.27 0.11
C LEU A 290 -16.98 17.48 1.29
N ASN A 291 -16.13 16.85 2.11
CA ASN A 291 -16.58 16.16 3.32
C ASN A 291 -17.25 17.11 4.31
N GLU A 292 -16.71 18.32 4.52
CA GLU A 292 -17.31 19.34 5.38
C GLU A 292 -18.68 19.79 4.87
N ALA A 293 -18.80 20.09 3.57
CA ALA A 293 -20.06 20.49 2.96
C ALA A 293 -21.15 19.41 3.15
N GLU A 294 -20.79 18.14 3.00
CA GLU A 294 -21.72 17.04 3.22
C GLU A 294 -22.10 16.83 4.67
N GLN A 295 -21.14 16.97 5.60
CA GLN A 295 -21.45 16.92 7.02
C GLN A 295 -22.40 18.03 7.43
N LEU A 296 -22.24 19.24 6.88
CA LEU A 296 -23.18 20.34 7.07
C LEU A 296 -24.56 19.97 6.52
N ILE A 297 -24.65 19.49 5.27
CA ILE A 297 -25.91 19.06 4.67
C ILE A 297 -26.60 17.95 5.49
N ARG A 298 -25.85 16.95 5.99
CA ARG A 298 -26.38 15.88 6.84
C ARG A 298 -26.84 16.36 8.22
N LYS A 299 -26.38 17.53 8.68
CA LYS A 299 -26.82 18.17 9.94
C LYS A 299 -28.02 19.09 9.75
N LEU A 300 -28.33 19.51 8.51
CA LEU A 300 -29.49 20.35 8.20
C LEU A 300 -30.88 19.69 8.47
N PRO A 301 -31.06 18.35 8.43
CA PRO A 301 -32.32 17.72 8.81
C PRO A 301 -32.25 17.25 10.27
N ARG A 302 -32.19 18.19 11.22
CA ARG A 302 -32.73 18.00 12.57
C ARG A 302 -33.47 19.29 12.95
N PRO A 303 -34.82 19.29 12.99
CA PRO A 303 -35.55 20.38 13.63
C PRO A 303 -35.18 20.53 15.10
#